data_AF-A0A4Q5Y1T8-F1
#
_entry.id   AF-A0A4Q5Y1T8-F1
#
_cell.length_a   1.000
_cell.length_b   1.000
_cell.length_c   1.000
_cell.angle_alpha   90.00
_cell.angle_beta   90.00
_cell.angle_gamma   90.00
#
_symmetry.space_group_name_H-M   'P 1'
#
loop_
_entity.id
_entity.type
_entity.pdbx_description
1 polymer ?
#
loop_
_entity_poly.entity_id
_entity_poly.type
_entity_poly.pdbx_seq_one_letter_code
_entity_poly.pdbx_strand_id
1 'polypeptide(L)'
;AITTQPTAQSVCSGATLQLTVTGVGAGVTYQWFKDNVAVPNSNNDTLTITNAQTTNAGVYKVTLTGSCGTVTSQNVTVNVSGQNTWLGAVSSDWNTAANWCGSIPTQTSDIVIPAGTPFQPSVNALAEVRNITVNAGASLTILSNGFLNIYGNYQNTGTLNAQTGFIGFKGTTIKTANTINASTVVINGTGGVSLTGDWTVGTLILENGNVRVNASALTLTNSSTGSAGSHILTNGVGSVRAQNVTSTRIVAVGADSLSYNPVTINNGQGRDYTVRVAVGIQPAITQSARAINRTWTVLPSSAVTTPVELTFQWADAHGNASVTAGGDMEVGVNSNAPGGIW
;
A
#
# COMPACT_ATOMS: atom_id res chain seq x y z
N ALA A 1 -25.00 5.18 48.79
CA ALA A 1 -25.41 4.41 47.59
C ALA A 1 -24.86 5.08 46.34
N ILE A 2 -24.68 4.36 45.23
CA ILE A 2 -24.35 4.96 43.93
C ILE A 2 -25.66 5.33 43.23
N THR A 3 -25.79 6.58 42.80
CA THR A 3 -26.98 7.10 42.10
C THR A 3 -26.74 7.28 40.60
N THR A 4 -25.48 7.48 40.18
CA THR A 4 -25.09 7.57 38.77
C THR A 4 -23.87 6.69 38.54
N GLN A 5 -23.98 5.75 37.61
CA GLN A 5 -22.89 4.85 37.23
C GLN A 5 -21.97 5.52 36.20
N PRO A 6 -20.67 5.17 36.16
CA PRO A 6 -19.80 5.59 35.06
C PRO A 6 -20.24 4.97 33.73
N THR A 7 -20.03 5.69 32.63
CA THR A 7 -20.42 5.27 31.28
C THR A 7 -19.21 5.01 30.39
N ALA A 8 -19.38 4.11 29.41
CA ALA A 8 -18.29 3.73 28.50
C ALA A 8 -17.78 4.95 27.74
N GLN A 9 -16.46 5.03 27.59
CA GLN A 9 -15.81 6.13 26.89
C GLN A 9 -14.95 5.58 25.75
N SER A 10 -14.98 6.27 24.62
CA SER A 10 -14.06 6.02 23.50
C SER A 10 -13.43 7.34 23.13
N VAL A 11 -12.12 7.45 23.34
CA VAL A 11 -11.37 8.69 23.08
C VAL A 11 -10.16 8.42 22.19
N CYS A 12 -9.61 9.49 21.66
CA CYS A 12 -8.37 9.45 20.91
C CYS A 12 -7.15 9.63 21.80
N SER A 13 -6.04 9.02 21.41
CA SER A 13 -4.74 9.27 22.04
C SER A 13 -4.45 10.77 21.99
N GLY A 14 -4.05 11.35 23.12
CA GLY A 14 -3.87 12.79 23.29
C GLY A 14 -5.08 13.54 23.84
N ALA A 15 -6.29 12.98 23.75
CA ALA A 15 -7.49 13.61 24.31
C ALA A 15 -7.58 13.43 25.83
N THR A 16 -8.48 14.18 26.47
CA THR A 16 -8.82 13.98 27.88
C THR A 16 -9.86 12.87 28.00
N LEU A 17 -9.54 11.84 28.79
CA LEU A 17 -10.48 10.82 29.23
C LEU A 17 -11.05 11.22 30.59
N GLN A 18 -12.38 11.20 30.72
CA GLN A 18 -13.06 11.50 31.97
C GLN A 18 -14.11 10.42 32.28
N LEU A 19 -14.01 9.82 33.47
CA LEU A 19 -15.04 8.95 34.03
C LEU A 19 -15.61 9.61 35.28
N THR A 20 -16.92 9.60 35.44
CA THR A 20 -17.61 10.20 36.58
C THR A 20 -18.52 9.18 37.25
N VAL A 21 -18.64 9.28 38.57
CA VAL A 21 -19.62 8.53 39.37
C VAL A 21 -20.34 9.51 40.30
N THR A 22 -21.59 9.25 40.64
CA THR A 22 -22.27 10.02 41.69
C THR A 22 -22.70 9.08 42.80
N GLY A 23 -22.27 9.38 44.02
CA GLY A 23 -22.65 8.66 45.22
C GLY A 23 -23.29 9.57 46.26
N VAL A 24 -24.19 9.01 47.06
CA VAL A 24 -24.82 9.68 48.21
C VAL A 24 -24.37 9.01 49.52
N GLY A 25 -24.00 9.83 50.50
CA GLY A 25 -23.54 9.41 51.83
C GLY A 25 -22.66 10.48 52.49
N ALA A 26 -22.49 10.39 53.81
CA ALA A 26 -21.56 11.24 54.54
C ALA A 26 -20.14 10.66 54.50
N GLY A 27 -19.12 11.52 54.31
CA GLY A 27 -17.71 11.12 54.35
C GLY A 27 -17.31 10.10 53.28
N VAL A 28 -17.90 10.18 52.08
CA VAL A 28 -17.61 9.25 50.99
C VAL A 28 -16.21 9.48 50.44
N THR A 29 -15.43 8.40 50.36
CA THR A 29 -14.12 8.35 49.71
C THR A 29 -14.20 7.46 48.47
N TYR A 30 -13.38 7.75 47.46
CA TYR A 30 -13.39 7.06 46.17
C TYR A 30 -12.06 6.35 45.93
N GLN A 31 -12.09 5.24 45.20
CA GLN A 31 -10.90 4.61 44.64
C GLN A 31 -11.27 3.98 43.30
N TRP A 32 -10.68 4.50 42.22
CA TRP A 32 -10.83 3.92 40.89
C TRP A 32 -9.87 2.75 40.69
N PHE A 33 -10.32 1.79 39.90
CA PHE A 33 -9.57 0.61 39.50
C PHE A 33 -9.60 0.50 37.98
N LYS A 34 -8.48 0.11 37.39
CA LYS A 34 -8.34 -0.30 36.00
C LYS A 34 -7.91 -1.75 35.97
N ASP A 35 -8.66 -2.61 35.29
CA ASP A 35 -8.36 -4.04 35.16
C ASP A 35 -8.12 -4.71 36.53
N ASN A 36 -8.93 -4.31 37.53
CA ASN A 36 -8.83 -4.69 38.96
C ASN A 36 -7.59 -4.19 39.71
N VAL A 37 -6.75 -3.36 39.12
CA VAL A 37 -5.60 -2.70 39.77
C VAL A 37 -5.99 -1.27 40.17
N ALA A 38 -5.67 -0.87 41.39
CA ALA A 38 -5.97 0.49 41.87
C ALA A 38 -5.23 1.53 41.01
N VAL A 39 -5.96 2.55 40.54
CA VAL A 39 -5.37 3.70 39.86
C VAL A 39 -4.76 4.61 40.94
N PRO A 40 -3.47 4.98 40.85
CA PRO A 40 -2.85 5.85 41.85
C PRO A 40 -3.56 7.21 41.92
N ASN A 41 -3.72 7.74 43.14
CA ASN A 41 -4.23 9.09 43.41
C ASN A 41 -5.63 9.38 42.83
N SER A 42 -6.46 8.36 42.60
CA SER A 42 -7.81 8.51 42.05
C SER A 42 -8.87 8.52 43.16
N ASN A 43 -8.86 9.55 44.01
CA ASN A 43 -9.68 9.65 45.21
C ASN A 43 -10.91 10.56 45.10
N ASN A 44 -11.24 11.00 43.89
CA ASN A 44 -12.40 11.84 43.58
C ASN A 44 -13.51 11.06 42.88
N ASP A 45 -14.70 11.65 42.85
CA ASP A 45 -15.86 11.18 42.10
C ASP A 45 -15.65 11.21 40.57
N THR A 46 -14.60 11.89 40.13
CA THR A 46 -14.17 12.01 38.74
C THR A 46 -12.74 11.49 38.60
N LEU A 47 -12.53 10.55 37.69
CA LEU A 47 -11.20 10.17 37.21
C LEU A 47 -10.93 10.90 35.88
N THR A 48 -9.92 11.77 35.89
CA THR A 48 -9.45 12.49 34.71
C THR A 48 -8.06 12.02 34.34
N ILE A 49 -7.90 11.53 33.11
CA ILE A 49 -6.60 11.25 32.50
C ILE A 49 -6.43 12.21 31.33
N THR A 50 -5.61 13.25 31.53
CA THR A 50 -5.22 14.16 30.45
C THR A 50 -4.21 13.46 29.55
N ASN A 51 -4.22 13.78 28.24
CA ASN A 51 -3.33 13.14 27.26
C ASN A 51 -3.41 11.60 27.31
N ALA A 52 -4.63 11.05 27.29
CA ALA A 52 -4.88 9.62 27.32
C ALA A 52 -4.07 8.90 26.23
N GLN A 53 -3.51 7.74 26.54
CA GLN A 53 -2.75 6.89 25.63
C GLN A 53 -3.47 5.55 25.47
N THR A 54 -3.10 4.77 24.45
CA THR A 54 -3.68 3.43 24.22
C THR A 54 -3.51 2.49 25.41
N THR A 55 -2.49 2.70 26.24
CA THR A 55 -2.27 1.97 27.51
C THR A 55 -3.28 2.31 28.60
N ASN A 56 -4.06 3.39 28.46
CA ASN A 56 -5.18 3.71 29.34
C ASN A 56 -6.48 2.99 28.94
N ALA A 57 -6.55 2.30 27.79
CA ALA A 57 -7.69 1.45 27.47
C ALA A 57 -7.79 0.28 28.46
N GLY A 58 -9.01 -0.12 28.83
CA GLY A 58 -9.25 -1.20 29.79
C GLY A 58 -10.63 -1.13 30.45
N VAL A 59 -10.87 -2.00 31.43
CA VAL A 59 -12.11 -2.03 32.20
C VAL A 59 -11.93 -1.25 33.50
N TYR A 60 -12.75 -0.24 33.70
CA TYR A 60 -12.72 0.61 34.89
C TYR A 60 -13.89 0.29 35.83
N LYS A 61 -13.66 0.50 37.12
CA LYS A 61 -14.68 0.53 38.17
C LYS A 61 -14.23 1.43 39.31
N VAL A 62 -15.15 1.85 40.16
CA VAL A 62 -14.84 2.66 41.34
C VAL A 62 -15.52 2.09 42.58
N THR A 63 -14.80 2.05 43.69
CA THR A 63 -15.35 1.74 45.00
C THR A 63 -15.59 3.03 45.78
N LEU A 64 -16.78 3.16 46.36
CA LEU A 64 -17.14 4.25 47.25
C LEU A 64 -17.23 3.69 48.67
N THR A 65 -16.47 4.28 49.60
CA THR A 65 -16.48 3.91 51.01
C THR A 65 -16.98 5.08 51.84
N GLY A 66 -18.06 4.88 52.58
CA GLY A 66 -18.61 5.84 53.53
C GLY A 66 -18.84 5.20 54.90
N SER A 67 -19.43 5.95 55.83
CA SER A 67 -19.67 5.49 57.20
C SER A 67 -20.55 4.23 57.31
N CYS A 68 -21.42 3.99 56.31
CA CYS A 68 -22.33 2.85 56.28
C CYS A 68 -21.77 1.62 55.52
N GLY A 69 -20.53 1.68 55.03
CA GLY A 69 -19.88 0.59 54.30
C GLY A 69 -19.36 0.98 52.91
N THR A 70 -19.01 -0.05 52.12
CA THR A 70 -18.43 0.08 50.78
C THR A 70 -19.38 -0.44 49.71
N VAL A 71 -19.50 0.31 48.62
CA VAL A 71 -20.23 -0.11 47.40
C VAL A 71 -19.33 0.02 46.18
N THR A 72 -19.49 -0.85 45.19
CA THR A 72 -18.70 -0.83 43.95
C THR A 72 -19.60 -0.49 42.76
N SER A 73 -19.10 0.33 41.85
CA SER A 73 -19.80 0.65 40.59
C SER A 73 -19.91 -0.56 39.68
N GLN A 74 -20.72 -0.43 38.64
CA GLN A 74 -20.64 -1.32 37.48
C GLN A 74 -19.27 -1.16 36.79
N ASN A 75 -18.85 -2.22 36.09
CA ASN A 75 -17.68 -2.19 35.23
C ASN A 75 -17.98 -1.41 33.96
N VAL A 76 -17.02 -0.62 33.50
CA VAL A 76 -17.15 0.22 32.31
C VAL A 76 -15.93 0.07 31.40
N THR A 77 -16.15 -0.15 30.11
CA THR A 77 -15.05 -0.28 29.14
C THR A 77 -14.63 1.09 28.62
N VAL A 78 -13.32 1.35 28.66
CA VAL A 78 -12.68 2.50 28.02
C VAL A 78 -11.87 2.03 26.83
N ASN A 79 -12.13 2.62 25.67
CA ASN A 79 -11.31 2.45 24.47
C ASN A 79 -10.49 3.73 24.23
N VAL A 80 -9.21 3.56 23.91
CA VAL A 80 -8.35 4.66 23.47
C VAL A 80 -7.72 4.28 22.13
N SER A 81 -8.15 4.95 21.07
CA SER A 81 -7.64 4.71 19.72
C SER A 81 -6.37 5.52 19.47
N GLY A 82 -5.40 4.94 18.74
CA GLY A 82 -4.19 5.67 18.34
C GLY A 82 -4.52 6.82 17.39
N GLN A 83 -3.69 7.88 17.38
CA GLN A 83 -3.83 8.97 16.43
C GLN A 83 -3.79 8.43 14.98
N ASN A 84 -4.50 9.10 14.06
CA ASN A 84 -4.61 8.73 12.65
C ASN A 84 -5.26 7.34 12.39
N THR A 85 -5.95 6.79 13.38
CA THR A 85 -6.75 5.57 13.20
C THR A 85 -8.10 5.93 12.59
N TRP A 86 -8.54 5.18 11.58
CA TRP A 86 -9.90 5.27 11.07
C TRP A 86 -10.88 4.73 12.12
N LEU A 87 -11.82 5.57 12.54
CA LEU A 87 -12.90 5.23 13.45
C LEU A 87 -14.18 4.88 12.70
N GLY A 88 -14.42 5.50 11.54
CA GLY A 88 -15.63 5.30 10.75
C GLY A 88 -16.91 5.53 11.56
N ALA A 89 -16.92 6.58 12.38
CA ALA A 89 -17.98 6.85 13.35
C ALA A 89 -19.21 7.54 12.75
N VAL A 90 -19.04 8.27 11.66
CA VAL A 90 -20.08 9.11 11.04
C VAL A 90 -20.47 8.59 9.66
N SER A 91 -19.50 8.23 8.83
CA SER A 91 -19.73 7.82 7.44
C SER A 91 -18.56 7.02 6.87
N SER A 92 -18.70 6.56 5.62
CA SER A 92 -17.58 5.99 4.85
C SER A 92 -16.68 7.05 4.20
N ASP A 93 -16.99 8.33 4.26
CA ASP A 93 -16.22 9.34 3.54
C ASP A 93 -14.87 9.62 4.24
N TRP A 94 -13.77 9.32 3.53
CA TRP A 94 -12.41 9.58 3.98
C TRP A 94 -12.21 11.01 4.49
N ASN A 95 -12.85 11.98 3.83
CA ASN A 95 -12.66 13.40 4.11
C ASN A 95 -13.60 13.95 5.19
N THR A 96 -14.38 13.10 5.85
CA THR A 96 -15.11 13.49 7.06
C THR A 96 -14.18 13.37 8.28
N ALA A 97 -13.75 14.51 8.83
CA ALA A 97 -12.78 14.56 9.94
C ALA A 97 -13.20 13.72 11.16
N ALA A 98 -14.49 13.66 11.48
CA ALA A 98 -15.02 12.87 12.60
C ALA A 98 -14.88 11.34 12.42
N ASN A 99 -14.54 10.86 11.23
CA ASN A 99 -14.20 9.46 11.01
C ASN A 99 -12.75 9.13 11.37
N TRP A 100 -11.93 10.13 11.69
CA TRP A 100 -10.53 9.93 12.06
C TRP A 100 -10.30 10.22 13.53
N CYS A 101 -9.42 9.43 14.11
CA CYS A 101 -8.88 9.72 15.41
C CYS A 101 -7.85 10.84 15.32
N GLY A 102 -8.30 12.08 15.49
CA GLY A 102 -7.50 13.29 15.26
C GLY A 102 -8.07 14.12 14.12
N SER A 103 -7.32 14.26 13.03
CA SER A 103 -7.70 15.03 11.85
C SER A 103 -7.69 14.16 10.59
N ILE A 104 -8.20 14.71 9.48
CA ILE A 104 -8.04 14.08 8.16
C ILE A 104 -6.54 13.85 7.90
N PRO A 105 -6.12 12.66 7.44
CA PRO A 105 -4.74 12.35 7.13
C PRO A 105 -4.15 13.29 6.09
N THR A 106 -2.84 13.53 6.22
CA THR A 106 -2.05 14.31 5.29
C THR A 106 -0.84 13.50 4.82
N GLN A 107 -0.02 14.07 3.94
CA GLN A 107 1.24 13.48 3.48
C GLN A 107 2.25 13.07 4.57
N THR A 108 2.05 13.46 5.84
CA THR A 108 2.90 13.08 6.98
C THR A 108 2.25 12.05 7.92
N SER A 109 0.95 11.81 7.77
CA SER A 109 0.16 10.95 8.64
C SER A 109 0.38 9.46 8.33
N ASP A 110 0.75 8.70 9.35
CA ASP A 110 0.71 7.23 9.30
C ASP A 110 -0.64 6.77 9.81
N ILE A 111 -1.41 6.08 8.97
CA ILE A 111 -2.77 5.68 9.30
C ILE A 111 -2.87 4.17 9.52
N VAL A 112 -3.90 3.82 10.29
CA VAL A 112 -4.37 2.44 10.43
C VAL A 112 -5.87 2.42 10.13
N ILE A 113 -6.29 1.49 9.27
CA ILE A 113 -7.70 1.18 9.00
C ILE A 113 -7.99 -0.17 9.66
N PRO A 114 -8.63 -0.17 10.85
CA PRO A 114 -8.95 -1.40 11.57
C PRO A 114 -10.21 -2.07 11.03
N ALA A 115 -10.33 -3.37 11.31
CA ALA A 115 -11.56 -4.11 11.03
C ALA A 115 -12.69 -3.70 11.98
N GLY A 116 -13.94 -3.96 11.57
CA GLY A 116 -15.10 -3.84 12.44
C GLY A 116 -15.54 -2.41 12.76
N THR A 117 -14.99 -1.38 12.11
CA THR A 117 -15.54 -0.03 12.22
C THR A 117 -16.94 0.04 11.62
N PRO A 118 -17.86 0.84 12.18
CA PRO A 118 -19.25 0.92 11.69
C PRO A 118 -19.34 1.22 10.19
N PHE A 119 -18.47 2.12 9.72
CA PHE A 119 -18.30 2.44 8.31
C PHE A 119 -16.85 2.19 7.90
N GLN A 120 -16.63 1.46 6.82
CA GLN A 120 -15.31 1.28 6.22
C GLN A 120 -15.02 2.45 5.24
N PRO A 121 -13.76 2.89 5.10
CA PRO A 121 -13.44 4.10 4.35
C PRO A 121 -13.60 3.95 2.83
N SER A 122 -14.06 5.04 2.23
CA SER A 122 -14.20 5.27 0.81
C SER A 122 -13.57 6.61 0.44
N VAL A 123 -12.75 6.60 -0.61
CA VAL A 123 -12.11 7.79 -1.17
C VAL A 123 -12.89 8.21 -2.40
N ASN A 124 -13.54 9.37 -2.35
CA ASN A 124 -14.35 9.96 -3.43
C ASN A 124 -13.82 11.31 -3.94
N ALA A 125 -12.70 11.77 -3.39
CA ALA A 125 -11.98 12.98 -3.75
C ALA A 125 -10.48 12.76 -3.49
N LEU A 126 -9.68 13.84 -3.45
CA LEU A 126 -8.28 13.75 -3.03
C LEU A 126 -8.18 13.27 -1.57
N ALA A 127 -7.32 12.30 -1.32
CA ALA A 127 -6.91 11.81 -0.03
C ALA A 127 -5.37 11.68 0.00
N GLU A 128 -4.74 12.09 1.09
CA GLU A 128 -3.28 12.07 1.23
C GLU A 128 -2.85 11.35 2.50
N VAL A 129 -1.77 10.58 2.41
CA VAL A 129 -1.26 9.78 3.53
C VAL A 129 0.24 9.55 3.40
N ARG A 130 0.97 9.44 4.52
CA ARG A 130 2.34 8.92 4.51
C ARG A 130 2.33 7.40 4.39
N ASN A 131 2.22 6.68 5.49
CA ASN A 131 2.06 5.22 5.47
C ASN A 131 0.60 4.83 5.64
N ILE A 132 0.16 3.80 4.91
CA ILE A 132 -1.17 3.23 5.06
C ILE A 132 -1.07 1.76 5.47
N THR A 133 -1.76 1.42 6.55
CA THR A 133 -1.98 0.04 7.00
C THR A 133 -3.46 -0.28 6.98
N VAL A 134 -3.89 -1.24 6.17
CA VAL A 134 -5.24 -1.78 6.16
C VAL A 134 -5.21 -3.17 6.79
N ASN A 135 -5.85 -3.32 7.94
CA ASN A 135 -5.80 -4.56 8.71
C ASN A 135 -6.70 -5.64 8.10
N ALA A 136 -6.37 -6.91 8.39
CA ALA A 136 -7.22 -8.04 8.03
C ALA A 136 -8.66 -7.84 8.54
N GLY A 137 -9.64 -8.04 7.66
CA GLY A 137 -11.06 -7.80 7.94
C GLY A 137 -11.53 -6.35 7.74
N ALA A 138 -10.63 -5.41 7.48
CA ALA A 138 -10.98 -4.05 7.04
C ALA A 138 -11.13 -3.99 5.51
N SER A 139 -11.78 -2.94 5.02
CA SER A 139 -11.86 -2.64 3.59
C SER A 139 -11.57 -1.18 3.29
N LEU A 140 -10.95 -0.92 2.15
CA LEU A 140 -10.73 0.43 1.61
C LEU A 140 -11.26 0.47 0.19
N THR A 141 -12.15 1.43 -0.09
CA THR A 141 -12.76 1.61 -1.41
C THR A 141 -12.25 2.88 -2.07
N ILE A 142 -11.80 2.80 -3.32
CA ILE A 142 -11.44 3.95 -4.15
C ILE A 142 -12.51 4.11 -5.24
N LEU A 143 -13.29 5.17 -5.14
CA LEU A 143 -14.39 5.47 -6.05
C LEU A 143 -13.88 6.20 -7.30
N SER A 144 -14.72 6.37 -8.32
CA SER A 144 -14.32 6.93 -9.63
C SER A 144 -13.66 8.30 -9.56
N ASN A 145 -14.08 9.14 -8.62
CA ASN A 145 -13.55 10.49 -8.40
C ASN A 145 -12.45 10.51 -7.32
N GLY A 146 -12.10 9.35 -6.76
CA GLY A 146 -11.14 9.19 -5.68
C GLY A 146 -9.71 9.20 -6.17
N PHE A 147 -8.85 9.94 -5.46
CA PHE A 147 -7.42 10.01 -5.69
C PHE A 147 -6.69 9.80 -4.36
N LEU A 148 -6.17 8.59 -4.11
CA LEU A 148 -5.38 8.31 -2.92
C LEU A 148 -3.89 8.48 -3.21
N ASN A 149 -3.28 9.55 -2.68
CA ASN A 149 -1.84 9.79 -2.76
C ASN A 149 -1.13 9.24 -1.52
N ILE A 150 -0.15 8.36 -1.75
CA ILE A 150 0.64 7.69 -0.74
C ILE A 150 2.09 8.19 -0.85
N TYR A 151 2.61 8.77 0.24
CA TYR A 151 3.96 9.34 0.30
C TYR A 151 4.98 8.39 0.97
N GLY A 152 4.50 7.29 1.55
CA GLY A 152 5.29 6.24 2.22
C GLY A 152 4.84 4.84 1.81
N ASN A 153 4.90 3.90 2.75
CA ASN A 153 4.65 2.48 2.49
C ASN A 153 3.16 2.15 2.46
N TYR A 154 2.80 1.21 1.59
CA TYR A 154 1.46 0.62 1.48
C TYR A 154 1.47 -0.80 2.03
N GLN A 155 0.66 -1.05 3.06
CA GLN A 155 0.43 -2.39 3.59
C GLN A 155 -1.07 -2.65 3.67
N ASN A 156 -1.53 -3.67 2.97
CA ASN A 156 -2.91 -4.10 3.04
C ASN A 156 -3.02 -5.61 3.25
N THR A 157 -3.63 -6.00 4.36
CA THR A 157 -3.99 -7.38 4.70
C THR A 157 -5.51 -7.59 4.74
N GLY A 158 -6.28 -6.54 4.48
CA GLY A 158 -7.72 -6.55 4.30
C GLY A 158 -8.12 -6.56 2.82
N THR A 159 -9.21 -5.87 2.50
CA THR A 159 -9.77 -5.80 1.13
C THR A 159 -9.54 -4.43 0.50
N LEU A 160 -8.96 -4.39 -0.71
CA LEU A 160 -8.92 -3.20 -1.55
C LEU A 160 -10.00 -3.29 -2.64
N ASN A 161 -10.92 -2.32 -2.67
CA ASN A 161 -11.89 -2.15 -3.74
C ASN A 161 -11.51 -0.94 -4.59
N ALA A 162 -10.56 -1.10 -5.52
CA ALA A 162 -10.01 0.00 -6.31
C ALA A 162 -10.21 -0.20 -7.82
N GLN A 163 -11.32 -0.80 -8.24
CA GLN A 163 -11.64 -0.98 -9.67
C GLN A 163 -12.07 0.31 -10.39
N THR A 164 -12.05 1.43 -9.67
CA THR A 164 -12.20 2.79 -10.20
C THR A 164 -11.24 3.72 -9.47
N GLY A 165 -11.11 4.96 -9.96
CA GLY A 165 -10.26 5.97 -9.34
C GLY A 165 -8.76 5.67 -9.46
N PHE A 166 -7.97 6.36 -8.64
CA PHE A 166 -6.51 6.40 -8.77
C PHE A 166 -5.81 6.16 -7.43
N ILE A 167 -4.77 5.34 -7.47
CA ILE A 167 -3.79 5.21 -6.37
C ILE A 167 -2.47 5.80 -6.86
N GLY A 168 -2.02 6.88 -6.23
CA GLY A 168 -0.78 7.58 -6.54
C GLY A 168 0.32 7.28 -5.53
N PHE A 169 1.54 7.02 -6.00
CA PHE A 169 2.73 6.96 -5.16
C PHE A 169 3.63 8.17 -5.43
N LYS A 170 3.96 8.92 -4.36
CA LYS A 170 4.68 10.21 -4.42
C LYS A 170 5.90 10.25 -3.52
N GLY A 171 6.76 11.25 -3.67
CA GLY A 171 7.92 11.49 -2.79
C GLY A 171 9.23 10.88 -3.29
N THR A 172 10.32 11.13 -2.58
CA THR A 172 11.70 10.93 -3.08
C THR A 172 12.36 9.62 -2.64
N THR A 173 11.86 8.98 -1.58
CA THR A 173 12.37 7.69 -1.09
C THR A 173 11.67 6.53 -1.76
N ILE A 174 12.29 5.35 -1.77
CA ILE A 174 11.65 4.13 -2.29
C ILE A 174 10.58 3.67 -1.29
N LYS A 175 9.38 3.35 -1.79
CA LYS A 175 8.25 2.87 -0.99
C LYS A 175 8.12 1.38 -1.20
N THR A 176 7.71 0.67 -0.16
CA THR A 176 7.30 -0.73 -0.30
C THR A 176 5.79 -0.80 -0.39
N ALA A 177 5.30 -1.67 -1.28
CA ALA A 177 3.89 -1.94 -1.42
C ALA A 177 3.66 -3.42 -1.67
N ASN A 178 2.80 -4.04 -0.86
CA ASN A 178 2.37 -5.41 -1.08
C ASN A 178 1.28 -5.46 -2.17
N THR A 179 0.44 -6.49 -2.17
CA THR A 179 -0.55 -6.73 -3.24
C THR A 179 -1.46 -5.53 -3.50
N ILE A 180 -1.58 -5.13 -4.77
CA ILE A 180 -2.54 -4.12 -5.24
C ILE A 180 -3.31 -4.69 -6.43
N ASN A 181 -4.64 -4.64 -6.33
CA ASN A 181 -5.56 -4.86 -7.45
C ASN A 181 -6.36 -3.57 -7.67
N ALA A 182 -6.05 -2.84 -8.74
CA ALA A 182 -6.59 -1.50 -8.97
C ALA A 182 -6.76 -1.18 -10.46
N SER A 183 -7.68 -0.27 -10.76
CA SER A 183 -7.91 0.22 -12.12
C SER A 183 -6.73 1.06 -12.61
N THR A 184 -6.34 2.10 -11.86
CA THR A 184 -5.21 2.96 -12.24
C THR A 184 -4.27 3.17 -11.08
N VAL A 185 -2.97 2.97 -11.35
CA VAL A 185 -1.88 3.33 -10.44
C VAL A 185 -0.99 4.38 -11.10
N VAL A 186 -0.65 5.43 -10.37
CA VAL A 186 0.21 6.53 -10.83
C VAL A 186 1.48 6.55 -10.00
N ILE A 187 2.64 6.56 -10.67
CA ILE A 187 3.94 6.74 -10.02
C ILE A 187 4.43 8.14 -10.36
N ASN A 188 4.39 9.02 -9.36
CA ASN A 188 4.78 10.43 -9.49
C ASN A 188 5.62 10.86 -8.26
N GLY A 189 6.73 10.18 -8.08
CA GLY A 189 7.77 10.51 -7.11
C GLY A 189 9.06 9.78 -7.44
N THR A 190 10.17 10.52 -7.50
CA THR A 190 11.48 10.04 -7.95
C THR A 190 11.99 8.79 -7.24
N GLY A 191 11.53 8.52 -6.01
CA GLY A 191 11.90 7.29 -5.30
C GLY A 191 11.28 6.02 -5.88
N GLY A 192 10.20 6.12 -6.65
CA GLY A 192 9.49 4.97 -7.23
C GLY A 192 8.88 4.05 -6.18
N VAL A 193 8.55 2.82 -6.57
CA VAL A 193 7.95 1.80 -5.69
C VAL A 193 8.68 0.47 -5.84
N SER A 194 8.79 -0.28 -4.75
CA SER A 194 9.34 -1.62 -4.69
C SER A 194 8.24 -2.60 -4.30
N LEU A 195 7.95 -3.57 -5.17
CA LEU A 195 6.86 -4.51 -4.94
C LEU A 195 7.28 -5.61 -3.98
N THR A 196 6.43 -5.88 -3.00
CA THR A 196 6.55 -7.00 -2.04
C THR A 196 5.41 -8.01 -2.18
N GLY A 197 4.56 -7.85 -3.20
CA GLY A 197 3.50 -8.75 -3.58
C GLY A 197 3.01 -8.44 -5.00
N ASP A 198 2.24 -9.36 -5.57
CA ASP A 198 1.78 -9.25 -6.95
C ASP A 198 0.80 -8.10 -7.14
N TRP A 199 0.93 -7.41 -8.26
CA TRP A 199 0.05 -6.32 -8.66
C TRP A 199 -0.76 -6.71 -9.88
N THR A 200 -2.05 -6.38 -9.88
CA THR A 200 -2.91 -6.39 -11.07
C THR A 200 -3.45 -4.99 -11.26
N VAL A 201 -2.99 -4.32 -12.31
CA VAL A 201 -3.31 -2.93 -12.59
C VAL A 201 -3.92 -2.81 -13.97
N GLY A 202 -5.01 -2.06 -14.11
CA GLY A 202 -5.53 -1.70 -15.43
C GLY A 202 -4.53 -0.87 -16.21
N THR A 203 -4.36 0.38 -15.78
CA THR A 203 -3.42 1.33 -16.38
C THR A 203 -2.36 1.73 -15.36
N LEU A 204 -1.09 1.57 -15.73
CA LEU A 204 0.04 2.07 -14.94
C LEU A 204 0.60 3.34 -15.58
N ILE A 205 0.50 4.47 -14.89
CA ILE A 205 1.03 5.74 -15.35
C ILE A 205 2.36 6.01 -14.64
N LEU A 206 3.45 6.03 -15.40
CA LEU A 206 4.81 6.32 -14.92
C LEU A 206 5.16 7.77 -15.30
N GLU A 207 4.80 8.72 -14.43
CA GLU A 207 5.09 10.15 -14.63
C GLU A 207 6.49 10.51 -14.15
N ASN A 208 6.85 10.02 -12.95
CA ASN A 208 8.15 10.28 -12.34
C ASN A 208 8.49 9.17 -11.35
N GLY A 209 9.47 8.34 -11.68
CA GLY A 209 9.95 7.24 -10.85
C GLY A 209 9.65 5.85 -11.42
N ASN A 210 10.38 4.87 -10.88
CA ASN A 210 10.39 3.50 -11.39
C ASN A 210 9.56 2.55 -10.53
N VAL A 211 9.07 1.45 -11.10
CA VAL A 211 8.49 0.32 -10.35
C VAL A 211 9.47 -0.84 -10.34
N ARG A 212 9.97 -1.27 -9.19
CA ARG A 212 10.83 -2.46 -9.03
C ARG A 212 9.96 -3.67 -8.72
N VAL A 213 9.87 -4.63 -9.65
CA VAL A 213 9.02 -5.82 -9.43
C VAL A 213 9.65 -6.85 -8.48
N ASN A 214 10.98 -6.85 -8.31
CA ASN A 214 11.69 -7.81 -7.47
C ASN A 214 11.37 -9.27 -7.86
N ALA A 215 10.74 -10.03 -6.96
CA ALA A 215 10.26 -11.39 -7.20
C ALA A 215 8.77 -11.47 -7.55
N SER A 216 8.07 -10.32 -7.59
CA SER A 216 6.63 -10.23 -7.81
C SER A 216 6.27 -10.21 -9.30
N ALA A 217 5.03 -10.51 -9.62
CA ALA A 217 4.43 -10.28 -10.92
C ALA A 217 3.64 -8.96 -10.94
N LEU A 218 3.82 -8.17 -12.00
CA LEU A 218 2.98 -7.01 -12.31
C LEU A 218 2.14 -7.34 -13.55
N THR A 219 0.85 -7.57 -13.37
CA THR A 219 -0.09 -7.78 -14.46
C THR A 219 -0.70 -6.45 -14.88
N LEU A 220 -0.57 -6.10 -16.16
CA LEU A 220 -1.18 -4.95 -16.80
C LEU A 220 -2.36 -5.43 -17.64
N THR A 221 -3.58 -5.02 -17.31
CA THR A 221 -4.77 -5.44 -18.07
C THR A 221 -5.10 -4.50 -19.23
N ASN A 222 -4.62 -3.25 -19.15
CA ASN A 222 -4.62 -2.28 -20.24
C ASN A 222 -3.17 -1.88 -20.57
N SER A 223 -2.75 -0.65 -20.29
CA SER A 223 -1.48 -0.07 -20.74
C SER A 223 -0.54 0.32 -19.60
N SER A 224 0.73 0.51 -19.95
CA SER A 224 1.68 1.30 -19.17
C SER A 224 2.19 2.48 -19.99
N THR A 225 2.42 3.63 -19.36
CA THR A 225 3.31 4.66 -19.93
C THR A 225 4.74 4.41 -19.47
N GLY A 226 5.73 5.03 -20.12
CA GLY A 226 7.12 4.94 -19.69
C GLY A 226 8.07 5.85 -20.46
N SER A 227 9.23 6.10 -19.87
CA SER A 227 10.31 6.91 -20.44
C SER A 227 11.67 6.44 -19.93
N ALA A 228 12.75 7.04 -20.41
CA ALA A 228 14.12 6.76 -19.96
C ALA A 228 14.32 6.90 -18.44
N GLY A 229 13.55 7.78 -17.78
CA GLY A 229 13.66 8.02 -16.33
C GLY A 229 12.54 7.40 -15.49
N SER A 230 11.55 6.76 -16.11
CA SER A 230 10.36 6.23 -15.42
C SER A 230 9.83 4.99 -16.15
N HIS A 231 10.18 3.82 -15.65
CA HIS A 231 9.88 2.52 -16.25
C HIS A 231 9.86 1.39 -15.19
N ILE A 232 9.51 0.19 -15.63
CA ILE A 232 9.38 -0.99 -14.77
C ILE A 232 10.69 -1.77 -14.76
N LEU A 233 11.29 -1.94 -13.59
CA LEU A 233 12.56 -2.63 -13.39
C LEU A 233 12.33 -4.12 -13.13
N THR A 234 12.75 -4.96 -14.07
CA THR A 234 12.59 -6.43 -14.00
C THR A 234 13.90 -7.18 -13.70
N ASN A 235 14.76 -6.55 -12.90
CA ASN A 235 16.10 -7.03 -12.57
C ASN A 235 16.14 -8.16 -11.52
N GLY A 236 15.02 -8.46 -10.86
CA GLY A 236 14.83 -9.65 -10.04
C GLY A 236 14.26 -10.82 -10.87
N VAL A 237 13.75 -11.86 -10.21
CA VAL A 237 13.09 -13.01 -10.87
C VAL A 237 11.66 -12.71 -11.35
N GLY A 238 11.10 -11.57 -10.92
CA GLY A 238 9.77 -11.09 -11.27
C GLY A 238 9.64 -10.65 -12.73
N SER A 239 8.40 -10.36 -13.14
CA SER A 239 8.07 -10.07 -14.53
C SER A 239 6.85 -9.15 -14.67
N VAL A 240 6.66 -8.62 -15.88
CA VAL A 240 5.46 -7.88 -16.26
C VAL A 240 4.62 -8.73 -17.18
N ARG A 241 3.35 -8.96 -16.85
CA ARG A 241 2.39 -9.67 -17.71
C ARG A 241 1.47 -8.67 -18.38
N ALA A 242 1.61 -8.48 -19.69
CA ALA A 242 0.61 -7.79 -20.49
C ALA A 242 -0.55 -8.75 -20.77
N GLN A 243 -1.75 -8.45 -20.27
CA GLN A 243 -2.90 -9.32 -20.41
C GLN A 243 -3.68 -9.02 -21.70
N ASN A 244 -4.27 -10.05 -22.30
CA ASN A 244 -5.24 -9.97 -23.40
C ASN A 244 -4.84 -8.97 -24.50
N VAL A 245 -3.66 -9.18 -25.08
CA VAL A 245 -3.08 -8.27 -26.08
C VAL A 245 -3.81 -8.41 -27.41
N THR A 246 -4.89 -7.64 -27.58
CA THR A 246 -5.71 -7.59 -28.82
C THR A 246 -5.29 -6.48 -29.78
N SER A 247 -4.54 -5.50 -29.29
CA SER A 247 -3.98 -4.38 -30.05
C SER A 247 -2.51 -4.18 -29.67
N THR A 248 -1.83 -3.24 -30.35
CA THR A 248 -0.44 -2.87 -30.02
C THR A 248 -0.30 -2.54 -28.54
N ARG A 249 0.61 -3.26 -27.87
CA ARG A 249 0.90 -3.09 -26.45
C ARG A 249 2.36 -2.76 -26.23
N ILE A 250 2.62 -1.63 -25.57
CA ILE A 250 3.95 -1.28 -25.08
C ILE A 250 4.07 -1.73 -23.63
N VAL A 251 5.12 -2.48 -23.35
CA VAL A 251 5.51 -2.90 -22.00
C VAL A 251 6.76 -2.13 -21.63
N ALA A 252 6.59 -1.12 -20.77
CA ALA A 252 7.60 -0.14 -20.41
C ALA A 252 8.65 -0.68 -19.43
N VAL A 253 9.37 -1.73 -19.81
CA VAL A 253 10.37 -2.39 -18.96
C VAL A 253 11.78 -1.83 -19.15
N GLY A 254 12.63 -2.10 -18.17
CA GLY A 254 14.05 -1.80 -18.18
C GLY A 254 14.80 -2.68 -17.22
N ALA A 255 16.07 -2.96 -17.51
CA ALA A 255 16.86 -3.89 -16.71
C ALA A 255 17.53 -3.21 -15.52
N ASP A 256 17.56 -1.87 -15.48
CA ASP A 256 17.99 -1.06 -14.35
C ASP A 256 17.38 0.35 -14.48
N SER A 257 17.59 1.20 -13.49
CA SER A 257 17.00 2.55 -13.45
C SER A 257 17.52 3.52 -14.52
N LEU A 258 18.57 3.15 -15.26
CA LEU A 258 19.17 3.98 -16.32
C LEU A 258 18.85 3.44 -17.72
N SER A 259 18.25 2.26 -17.79
CA SER A 259 18.10 1.52 -19.03
C SER A 259 16.65 1.21 -19.31
N TYR A 260 16.00 2.10 -20.04
CA TYR A 260 14.67 1.89 -20.59
C TYR A 260 14.76 1.04 -21.85
N ASN A 261 14.17 -0.15 -21.80
CA ASN A 261 14.27 -1.18 -22.82
C ASN A 261 12.89 -1.75 -23.17
N PRO A 262 11.92 -0.92 -23.61
CA PRO A 262 10.54 -1.35 -23.75
C PRO A 262 10.40 -2.38 -24.86
N VAL A 263 9.35 -3.20 -24.72
CA VAL A 263 8.92 -4.17 -25.74
C VAL A 263 7.56 -3.74 -26.25
N THR A 264 7.43 -3.59 -27.56
CA THR A 264 6.14 -3.41 -28.23
C THR A 264 5.71 -4.75 -28.82
N ILE A 265 4.48 -5.16 -28.52
CA ILE A 265 3.86 -6.39 -29.00
C ILE A 265 2.72 -6.00 -29.94
N ASN A 266 2.85 -6.35 -31.22
CA ASN A 266 1.84 -6.17 -32.26
C ASN A 266 1.21 -7.52 -32.62
N ASN A 267 -0.08 -7.53 -32.93
CA ASN A 267 -0.83 -8.76 -33.23
C ASN A 267 -0.73 -9.82 -32.11
N GLY A 268 -0.97 -9.43 -30.85
CA GLY A 268 -0.84 -10.34 -29.70
C GLY A 268 -1.88 -11.47 -29.63
N GLN A 269 -2.87 -11.49 -30.54
CA GLN A 269 -3.90 -12.55 -30.65
C GLN A 269 -4.76 -12.73 -29.39
N GLY A 270 -4.93 -11.68 -28.57
CA GLY A 270 -5.70 -11.76 -27.32
C GLY A 270 -5.05 -12.64 -26.24
N ARG A 271 -3.76 -12.95 -26.40
CA ARG A 271 -2.99 -13.74 -25.42
C ARG A 271 -2.36 -12.83 -24.37
N ASP A 272 -1.89 -13.45 -23.29
CA ASP A 272 -1.06 -12.76 -22.33
C ASP A 272 0.41 -12.94 -22.68
N TYR A 273 1.22 -11.93 -22.43
CA TYR A 273 2.66 -11.97 -22.66
C TYR A 273 3.40 -11.60 -21.40
N THR A 274 4.20 -12.53 -20.90
CA THR A 274 5.13 -12.28 -19.80
C THR A 274 6.43 -11.72 -20.36
N VAL A 275 6.78 -10.51 -19.93
CA VAL A 275 7.95 -9.75 -20.37
C VAL A 275 8.89 -9.55 -19.19
N ARG A 276 10.17 -9.84 -19.42
CA ARG A 276 11.29 -9.52 -18.52
C ARG A 276 12.47 -9.04 -19.36
N VAL A 277 13.19 -8.07 -18.84
CA VAL A 277 14.50 -7.65 -19.37
C VAL A 277 15.56 -7.73 -18.28
N ALA A 278 16.74 -8.22 -18.64
CA ALA A 278 17.89 -8.38 -17.75
C ALA A 278 19.19 -7.92 -18.43
N VAL A 279 20.19 -7.58 -17.62
CA VAL A 279 21.57 -7.35 -18.08
C VAL A 279 22.22 -8.68 -18.46
N GLY A 280 22.98 -8.71 -19.55
CA GLY A 280 23.72 -9.89 -19.99
C GLY A 280 22.86 -10.98 -20.61
N ILE A 281 23.41 -12.19 -20.78
CA ILE A 281 22.74 -13.37 -21.34
C ILE A 281 22.12 -14.20 -20.22
N GLN A 282 20.90 -14.69 -20.41
CA GLN A 282 20.24 -15.65 -19.52
C GLN A 282 19.69 -16.84 -20.31
N PRO A 283 20.19 -18.08 -20.09
CA PRO A 283 21.33 -18.44 -19.24
C PRO A 283 22.66 -17.92 -19.81
N ALA A 284 23.65 -17.69 -18.95
CA ALA A 284 24.95 -17.19 -19.37
C ALA A 284 25.65 -18.20 -20.32
N ILE A 285 25.99 -17.76 -21.53
CA ILE A 285 26.89 -18.50 -22.43
C ILE A 285 28.24 -17.78 -22.48
N THR A 286 29.32 -18.55 -22.52
CA THR A 286 30.68 -18.02 -22.73
C THR A 286 30.89 -17.71 -24.21
N GLN A 287 30.48 -16.53 -24.67
CA GLN A 287 31.01 -15.93 -25.90
C GLN A 287 31.90 -14.75 -25.54
N SER A 288 33.21 -15.01 -25.40
CA SER A 288 34.22 -14.00 -25.03
C SER A 288 34.43 -12.91 -26.09
N ALA A 289 33.86 -13.05 -27.29
CA ALA A 289 34.03 -12.12 -28.41
C ALA A 289 32.83 -11.17 -28.64
N ARG A 290 31.70 -11.36 -27.94
CA ARG A 290 30.47 -10.57 -28.14
C ARG A 290 29.89 -10.11 -26.81
N ALA A 291 29.83 -8.80 -26.61
CA ALA A 291 29.26 -8.22 -25.40
C ALA A 291 27.73 -8.18 -25.51
N ILE A 292 27.05 -9.28 -25.13
CA ILE A 292 25.59 -9.24 -25.00
C ILE A 292 25.24 -8.41 -23.77
N ASN A 293 24.52 -7.33 -24.03
CA ASN A 293 24.28 -6.31 -23.03
C ASN A 293 22.90 -6.43 -22.37
N ARG A 294 21.89 -6.87 -23.11
CA ARG A 294 20.51 -7.02 -22.64
C ARG A 294 19.88 -8.30 -23.19
N THR A 295 19.12 -8.98 -22.34
CA THR A 295 18.26 -10.10 -22.75
C THR A 295 16.82 -9.75 -22.46
N TRP A 296 15.97 -9.82 -23.49
CA TRP A 296 14.53 -9.79 -23.35
C TRP A 296 13.99 -11.21 -23.32
N THR A 297 13.06 -11.46 -22.43
CA THR A 297 12.31 -12.69 -22.31
C THR A 297 10.86 -12.34 -22.51
N VAL A 298 10.27 -12.80 -23.62
CA VAL A 298 8.88 -12.51 -24.01
C VAL A 298 8.18 -13.86 -24.24
N LEU A 299 7.31 -14.27 -23.31
CA LEU A 299 6.62 -15.56 -23.37
C LEU A 299 5.11 -15.35 -23.52
N PRO A 300 4.49 -15.84 -24.61
CA PRO A 300 3.05 -15.89 -24.70
C PRO A 300 2.50 -16.96 -23.74
N SER A 301 1.28 -16.76 -23.24
CA SER A 301 0.59 -17.73 -22.36
C SER A 301 0.21 -19.04 -23.06
N SER A 302 0.29 -19.08 -24.39
CA SER A 302 -0.06 -20.22 -25.24
C SER A 302 0.53 -20.04 -26.64
N ALA A 303 0.63 -21.14 -27.42
CA ALA A 303 1.26 -21.13 -28.74
C ALA A 303 0.57 -20.16 -29.71
N VAL A 304 1.36 -19.30 -30.37
CA VAL A 304 0.88 -18.32 -31.37
C VAL A 304 0.54 -19.01 -32.69
N THR A 305 -0.49 -18.54 -33.39
CA THR A 305 -0.99 -19.16 -34.63
C THR A 305 -0.66 -18.38 -35.89
N THR A 306 -0.45 -17.06 -35.76
CA THR A 306 0.11 -16.20 -36.81
C THR A 306 1.35 -15.48 -36.27
N PRO A 307 2.21 -14.91 -37.14
CA PRO A 307 3.37 -14.15 -36.69
C PRO A 307 2.97 -13.01 -35.74
N VAL A 308 3.65 -12.93 -34.61
CA VAL A 308 3.58 -11.81 -33.67
C VAL A 308 4.80 -10.93 -33.94
N GLU A 309 4.58 -9.66 -34.15
CA GLU A 309 5.68 -8.70 -34.34
C GLU A 309 6.08 -8.14 -32.97
N LEU A 310 7.37 -8.29 -32.66
CA LEU A 310 7.97 -7.73 -31.45
C LEU A 310 8.94 -6.63 -31.87
N THR A 311 8.72 -5.42 -31.37
CA THR A 311 9.68 -4.31 -31.52
C THR A 311 10.39 -4.09 -30.20
N PHE A 312 11.71 -4.14 -30.22
CA PHE A 312 12.56 -3.83 -29.08
C PHE A 312 13.14 -2.43 -29.25
N GLN A 313 13.21 -1.66 -28.17
CA GLN A 313 13.90 -0.37 -28.17
C GLN A 313 15.00 -0.36 -27.11
N TRP A 314 16.10 0.31 -27.40
CA TRP A 314 17.24 0.51 -26.50
C TRP A 314 17.96 1.81 -26.88
N ALA A 315 18.90 2.25 -26.04
CA ALA A 315 19.73 3.43 -26.31
C ALA A 315 21.20 3.06 -26.48
N ASP A 316 21.93 3.78 -27.32
CA ASP A 316 23.36 3.52 -27.62
C ASP A 316 24.27 3.61 -26.39
N ALA A 317 23.89 4.46 -25.41
CA ALA A 317 24.57 4.57 -24.12
C ALA A 317 24.52 3.28 -23.28
N HIS A 318 23.76 2.27 -23.71
CA HIS A 318 23.76 0.96 -23.09
C HIS A 318 24.92 0.09 -23.59
N GLY A 319 25.60 0.41 -24.70
CA GLY A 319 26.73 -0.38 -25.21
C GLY A 319 27.81 -0.66 -24.15
N ASN A 320 28.45 -1.84 -24.24
CA ASN A 320 29.61 -2.13 -23.38
C ASN A 320 30.72 -1.09 -23.67
N ALA A 321 31.37 -0.57 -22.63
CA ALA A 321 32.50 0.35 -22.73
C ALA A 321 33.65 -0.16 -23.63
N SER A 322 33.68 -1.47 -23.91
CA SER A 322 34.62 -2.11 -24.84
C SER A 322 34.23 -2.03 -26.33
N VAL A 323 33.05 -1.50 -26.67
CA VAL A 323 32.57 -1.41 -28.06
C VAL A 323 32.99 -0.08 -28.66
N THR A 324 33.78 -0.13 -29.74
CA THR A 324 34.11 1.03 -30.57
C THR A 324 32.84 1.60 -31.21
N ALA A 325 32.65 2.91 -31.14
CA ALA A 325 31.57 3.60 -31.83
C ALA A 325 31.59 3.23 -33.33
N GLY A 326 30.48 2.70 -33.85
CA GLY A 326 30.33 2.27 -35.24
C GLY A 326 30.32 0.75 -35.49
N GLY A 327 30.31 -0.10 -34.46
CA GLY A 327 30.04 -1.54 -34.61
C GLY A 327 28.55 -1.84 -34.81
N ASP A 328 28.23 -2.77 -35.72
CA ASP A 328 26.85 -3.24 -35.91
C ASP A 328 26.34 -3.95 -34.65
N MET A 329 25.12 -3.61 -34.20
CA MET A 329 24.44 -4.33 -33.14
C MET A 329 23.69 -5.52 -33.71
N GLU A 330 23.96 -6.71 -33.18
CA GLU A 330 23.28 -7.93 -33.56
C GLU A 330 22.16 -8.29 -32.57
N VAL A 331 21.00 -8.70 -33.11
CA VAL A 331 19.88 -9.24 -32.34
C VAL A 331 19.81 -10.74 -32.61
N GLY A 332 20.10 -11.56 -31.60
CA GLY A 332 19.94 -13.01 -31.65
C GLY A 332 18.60 -13.44 -31.03
N VAL A 333 17.98 -14.50 -31.57
CA VAL A 333 16.71 -15.04 -31.07
C VAL A 333 16.88 -16.50 -30.66
N ASN A 334 16.90 -16.77 -29.36
CA ASN A 334 16.87 -18.14 -28.87
C ASN A 334 15.43 -18.61 -28.65
N SER A 335 14.95 -19.51 -29.50
CA SER A 335 13.60 -20.11 -29.40
C SER A 335 13.55 -21.39 -28.56
N ASN A 336 14.67 -21.86 -28.01
CA ASN A 336 14.85 -23.20 -27.42
C ASN A 336 14.39 -24.37 -28.34
N ALA A 337 14.13 -24.10 -29.62
CA ALA A 337 13.83 -25.13 -30.61
C ALA A 337 15.13 -25.85 -31.01
N PRO A 338 15.09 -27.17 -31.31
CA PRO A 338 16.24 -27.86 -31.88
C PRO A 338 16.68 -27.15 -33.18
N GLY A 339 17.89 -26.59 -33.21
CA GLY A 339 18.41 -25.84 -34.36
C GLY A 339 18.17 -24.32 -34.34
N GLY A 340 17.73 -23.74 -33.21
CA GLY A 340 17.63 -22.28 -33.05
C GLY A 340 18.98 -21.59 -33.26
N ILE A 341 19.01 -20.62 -34.18
CA ILE A 341 20.20 -19.81 -34.50
C ILE A 341 20.33 -18.72 -33.44
N TRP A 342 21.53 -18.61 -32.84
CA TRP A 342 21.93 -17.45 -32.05
C TRP A 342 22.38 -16.31 -32.96
#